data_AF-B4GKU8-F1
#
_entry.id   AF-B4GKU8-F1
#
_cell.length_a   1.000
_cell.length_b   1.000
_cell.length_c   1.000
_cell.angle_alpha   90.00
_cell.angle_beta   90.00
_cell.angle_gamma   90.00
#
_symmetry.space_group_name_H-M   'P 1'
#
loop_
_entity.id
_entity.type
_entity.pdbx_description
1 polymer ?
#
loop_
_entity_poly.entity_id
_entity_poly.type
_entity_poly.pdbx_seq_one_letter_code
_entity_poly.pdbx_strand_id
1 'polypeptide(L)'
;MIWLWSLLILGTFSSRGLADNGSSNTTPSTNVKTTTQDLITKLDADATNKLRNILSSCEGKSDGNIEFSRWIAKIREISQGGKERLNDKIAIRILFESYNIQRLDLEQKIHDRLDDLDFLIADQERDSSCSKFYQQQKFRLEKALKLDNSKKEAKLKENSITCPDSDDYDEDCDIFEDYEW
;
A
#
# COMPACT_ATOMS: atom_id res chain seq x y z
N MET A 1 5.10 10.26 -40.81
CA MET A 1 3.70 10.26 -41.29
C MET A 1 2.84 10.84 -40.18
N ILE A 2 2.36 12.06 -40.42
CA ILE A 2 1.58 12.94 -39.53
C ILE A 2 0.18 12.26 -39.37
N TRP A 3 -0.58 12.36 -38.27
CA TRP A 3 -1.41 13.51 -37.91
C TRP A 3 -1.94 13.37 -36.47
N LEU A 4 -1.69 14.41 -35.66
CA LEU A 4 -2.40 14.75 -34.43
C LEU A 4 -3.82 15.25 -34.75
N TRP A 5 -4.77 14.98 -33.86
CA TRP A 5 -5.89 15.89 -33.61
C TRP A 5 -6.14 16.02 -32.11
N SER A 6 -5.59 17.09 -31.54
CA SER A 6 -6.08 17.70 -30.31
C SER A 6 -7.31 18.55 -30.66
N LEU A 7 -8.43 18.37 -29.94
CA LEU A 7 -9.56 19.28 -30.00
C LEU A 7 -9.68 20.03 -28.67
N LEU A 8 -9.08 21.22 -28.69
CA LEU A 8 -9.21 22.28 -27.71
C LEU A 8 -10.39 23.15 -28.19
N ILE A 9 -11.54 23.10 -27.52
CA ILE A 9 -12.63 24.04 -27.81
C ILE A 9 -12.48 25.24 -26.88
N LEU A 10 -11.78 26.26 -27.39
CA LEU A 10 -11.85 27.64 -26.92
C LEU A 10 -13.15 28.25 -27.47
N GLY A 11 -14.15 28.41 -26.62
CA GLY A 11 -15.32 29.23 -26.93
C GLY A 11 -15.07 30.69 -26.57
N THR A 12 -14.52 31.48 -27.50
CA THR A 12 -14.58 32.95 -27.41
C THR A 12 -15.88 33.43 -28.06
N PHE A 13 -16.87 33.78 -27.24
CA PHE A 13 -18.02 34.53 -27.72
C PHE A 13 -17.67 36.02 -27.72
N SER A 14 -17.44 36.57 -28.91
CA SER A 14 -17.40 38.01 -29.15
C SER A 14 -18.79 38.46 -29.60
N SER A 15 -19.51 39.17 -28.74
CA SER A 15 -20.75 39.87 -29.12
C SER A 15 -20.47 41.36 -29.17
N ARG A 16 -20.59 41.92 -30.39
CA ARG A 16 -20.52 43.35 -30.69
C ARG A 16 -21.63 44.09 -29.94
N GLY A 17 -21.28 45.23 -29.37
CA GLY A 17 -22.21 46.16 -28.74
C GLY A 17 -23.12 46.83 -29.76
N LEU A 18 -24.39 46.93 -29.39
CA LEU A 18 -25.35 47.92 -29.88
C LEU A 18 -25.96 48.56 -28.64
N ALA A 19 -25.81 49.87 -28.55
CA ALA A 19 -26.35 50.70 -27.50
C ALA A 19 -27.87 50.83 -27.67
N ASP A 20 -28.62 50.59 -26.61
CA ASP A 20 -29.93 51.23 -26.41
C ASP A 20 -30.16 51.49 -24.92
N ASN A 21 -30.68 52.68 -24.63
CA ASN A 21 -30.84 53.27 -23.31
C ASN A 21 -32.13 52.74 -22.67
N GLY A 22 -32.03 52.04 -21.54
CA GLY A 22 -33.22 51.58 -20.83
C GLY A 22 -32.94 50.93 -19.48
N SER A 23 -32.86 51.76 -18.44
CA SER A 23 -33.12 51.49 -17.02
C SER A 23 -33.64 50.08 -16.64
N SER A 24 -32.80 49.28 -15.98
CA SER A 24 -33.06 48.64 -14.67
C SER A 24 -32.07 47.50 -14.42
N ASN A 25 -31.53 47.50 -13.21
CA ASN A 25 -30.58 46.53 -12.67
C ASN A 25 -31.00 45.08 -12.92
N THR A 26 -30.06 44.21 -13.31
CA THR A 26 -29.67 42.98 -12.57
C THR A 26 -28.58 42.26 -13.37
N THR A 27 -27.33 42.54 -13.04
CA THR A 27 -26.21 41.63 -13.31
C THR A 27 -26.40 40.40 -12.43
N PRO A 28 -26.39 39.15 -12.93
CA PRO A 28 -26.21 37.98 -12.08
C PRO A 28 -24.75 37.97 -11.64
N SER A 29 -24.43 38.80 -10.66
CA SER A 29 -23.21 38.68 -9.87
C SER A 29 -23.36 37.40 -9.07
N THR A 30 -22.72 36.32 -9.54
CA THR A 30 -22.54 35.09 -8.77
C THR A 30 -21.60 35.39 -7.59
N ASN A 31 -22.12 36.10 -6.60
CA ASN A 31 -21.48 36.35 -5.32
C ASN A 31 -21.58 35.06 -4.50
N VAL A 32 -20.71 34.09 -4.79
CA VAL A 32 -20.52 32.94 -3.91
C VAL A 32 -19.72 33.44 -2.72
N LYS A 33 -20.43 34.04 -1.75
CA LYS A 33 -19.88 34.37 -0.45
C LYS A 33 -19.80 33.07 0.36
N THR A 34 -18.86 32.19 -0.02
CA THR A 34 -18.58 30.97 0.75
C THR A 34 -18.20 31.38 2.16
N THR A 35 -19.02 30.99 3.13
CA THR A 35 -18.74 31.26 4.55
C THR A 35 -17.79 30.20 5.10
N THR A 36 -17.02 30.51 6.13
CA THR A 36 -16.15 29.53 6.81
C THR A 36 -16.91 28.29 7.29
N GLN A 37 -18.18 28.46 7.69
CA GLN A 37 -19.02 27.34 8.11
C GLN A 37 -19.36 26.39 6.96
N ASP A 38 -19.55 26.92 5.75
CA ASP A 38 -19.78 26.13 4.54
C ASP A 38 -18.52 25.32 4.15
N LEU A 39 -17.33 25.94 4.27
CA LEU A 39 -16.06 25.24 4.06
C LEU A 39 -15.87 24.08 5.04
N ILE A 40 -16.10 24.30 6.34
CA ILE A 40 -15.95 23.25 7.36
C ILE A 40 -16.90 22.08 7.07
N THR A 41 -18.16 22.37 6.73
CA THR A 41 -19.13 21.33 6.36
C THR A 41 -18.67 20.53 5.13
N LYS A 42 -18.13 21.21 4.11
CA LYS A 42 -17.61 20.56 2.91
C LYS A 42 -16.39 19.69 3.20
N LEU A 43 -15.45 20.19 4.00
CA LEU A 43 -14.26 19.43 4.41
C LEU A 43 -14.64 18.21 5.25
N ASP A 44 -15.62 18.34 6.14
CA ASP A 44 -16.13 17.22 6.94
C ASP A 44 -16.77 16.14 6.08
N ALA A 45 -17.59 16.54 5.11
CA ALA A 45 -18.20 15.60 4.16
C ALA A 45 -17.14 14.86 3.33
N ASP A 46 -16.14 15.57 2.81
CA ASP A 46 -15.02 14.97 2.07
C ASP A 46 -14.21 14.00 2.93
N ALA A 47 -13.81 14.41 4.13
CA ALA A 47 -13.04 13.56 5.05
C ALA A 47 -13.84 12.30 5.43
N THR A 48 -15.13 12.44 5.74
CA THR A 48 -16.02 11.32 6.05
C THR A 48 -16.14 10.35 4.88
N ASN A 49 -16.30 10.86 3.65
CA ASN A 49 -16.39 10.02 2.46
C ASN A 49 -15.11 9.23 2.21
N LYS A 50 -13.93 9.85 2.40
CA LYS A 50 -12.65 9.15 2.29
C LYS A 50 -12.52 8.01 3.31
N LEU A 51 -12.93 8.23 4.55
CA LEU A 51 -12.95 7.16 5.56
C LEU A 51 -13.92 6.03 5.19
N ARG A 52 -15.10 6.36 4.66
CA ARG A 52 -16.07 5.35 4.19
C ARG A 52 -15.54 4.53 3.01
N ASN A 53 -14.81 5.17 2.10
CA ASN A 53 -14.15 4.48 0.98
C ASN A 53 -13.10 3.47 1.47
N ILE A 54 -12.34 3.81 2.52
CA ILE A 54 -11.41 2.86 3.14
C ILE A 54 -12.18 1.65 3.70
N LEU A 55 -13.31 1.88 4.37
CA LEU A 55 -14.12 0.81 4.96
C LEU A 55 -14.81 -0.09 3.93
N SER A 56 -15.14 0.45 2.75
CA SER A 56 -15.78 -0.31 1.66
C SER A 56 -14.78 -0.98 0.72
N SER A 57 -13.53 -0.52 0.72
CA SER A 57 -12.48 -1.10 -0.11
C SER A 57 -12.20 -2.56 0.26
N CYS A 58 -11.92 -3.38 -0.76
CA CYS A 58 -11.35 -4.71 -0.58
C CYS A 58 -9.81 -4.71 -0.56
N GLU A 59 -9.20 -3.57 -0.90
CA GLU A 59 -7.75 -3.43 -0.95
C GLU A 59 -7.15 -3.71 0.42
N GLY A 60 -6.29 -4.71 0.48
CA GLY A 60 -5.55 -4.99 1.70
C GLY A 60 -6.38 -5.55 2.85
N LYS A 61 -7.55 -6.14 2.58
CA LYS A 61 -8.21 -7.01 3.57
C LYS A 61 -7.23 -8.11 3.98
N SER A 62 -6.87 -8.09 5.26
CA SER A 62 -5.91 -9.03 5.84
C SER A 62 -6.62 -9.83 6.93
N ASP A 63 -7.15 -10.98 6.53
CA ASP A 63 -7.86 -11.89 7.44
C ASP A 63 -6.92 -12.40 8.52
N GLY A 64 -7.32 -12.18 9.79
CA GLY A 64 -6.53 -12.57 10.96
C GLY A 64 -5.46 -11.56 11.38
N ASN A 65 -5.32 -10.41 10.71
CA ASN A 65 -4.46 -9.33 11.17
C ASN A 65 -5.18 -8.45 12.21
N ILE A 66 -4.74 -8.55 13.46
CA ILE A 66 -5.33 -7.84 14.59
C ILE A 66 -5.06 -6.33 14.50
N GLU A 67 -3.86 -5.91 14.09
CA GLU A 67 -3.51 -4.50 13.90
C GLU A 67 -4.40 -3.84 12.84
N PHE A 68 -4.57 -4.47 11.68
CA PHE A 68 -5.47 -4.00 10.62
C PHE A 68 -6.92 -3.89 11.14
N SER A 69 -7.38 -4.90 11.86
CA SER A 69 -8.73 -4.90 12.46
C SER A 69 -8.95 -3.72 13.43
N ARG A 70 -7.94 -3.37 14.23
CA ARG A 70 -7.98 -2.20 15.11
C ARG A 70 -8.05 -0.89 14.33
N TRP A 71 -7.30 -0.76 13.23
CA TRP A 71 -7.39 0.40 12.35
C TRP A 71 -8.79 0.56 11.75
N ILE A 72 -9.37 -0.51 11.21
CA ILE A 72 -10.72 -0.50 10.66
C ILE A 72 -11.77 -0.12 11.72
N ALA A 73 -11.64 -0.63 12.94
CA ALA A 73 -12.52 -0.25 14.05
C ALA A 73 -12.43 1.25 14.38
N LYS A 74 -11.21 1.81 14.45
CA LYS A 74 -10.98 3.23 14.74
C LYS A 74 -11.50 4.14 13.62
N ILE A 75 -11.29 3.75 12.36
CA ILE A 75 -11.84 4.48 11.20
C ILE A 75 -13.36 4.48 11.23
N ARG A 76 -13.98 3.34 11.53
CA ARG A 76 -15.44 3.22 11.65
C ARG A 76 -15.99 4.17 12.71
N GLU A 77 -15.42 4.15 13.90
CA GLU A 77 -15.81 5.03 15.01
C GLU A 77 -15.70 6.53 14.61
N ILE A 78 -14.55 6.95 14.09
CA ILE A 78 -14.30 8.35 13.73
C ILE A 78 -15.20 8.81 12.57
N SER A 79 -15.48 7.94 11.61
CA SER A 79 -16.34 8.26 10.46
C SER A 79 -17.81 8.53 10.81
N GLN A 80 -18.25 8.09 12.00
CA GLN A 80 -19.61 8.32 12.50
C GLN A 80 -19.75 9.65 13.27
N GLY A 81 -18.63 10.27 13.65
CA GLY A 81 -18.63 11.56 14.35
C GLY A 81 -19.06 12.73 13.46
N GLY A 82 -19.47 13.84 14.07
CA GLY A 82 -19.84 15.06 13.37
C GLY A 82 -18.62 15.91 12.98
N LYS A 83 -18.89 17.16 12.58
CA LYS A 83 -17.90 18.14 12.10
C LYS A 83 -16.88 18.55 13.17
N GLU A 84 -17.23 18.42 14.44
CA GLU A 84 -16.33 18.63 15.58
C GLU A 84 -15.12 17.69 15.56
N ARG A 85 -15.24 16.55 14.88
CA ARG A 85 -14.17 15.56 14.70
C ARG A 85 -13.40 15.72 13.38
N LEU A 86 -13.55 16.83 12.66
CA LEU A 86 -12.88 17.03 11.36
C LEU A 86 -11.37 16.77 11.44
N ASN A 87 -10.70 17.29 12.47
CA ASN A 87 -9.26 17.07 12.66
C ASN A 87 -8.93 15.59 12.90
N ASP A 88 -9.74 14.88 13.69
CA ASP A 88 -9.57 13.43 13.92
C ASP A 88 -9.77 12.63 12.64
N LYS A 89 -10.76 13.00 11.81
CA LYS A 89 -11.03 12.35 10.52
C LYS A 89 -9.85 12.49 9.56
N ILE A 90 -9.25 13.68 9.49
CA ILE A 90 -8.06 13.93 8.67
C ILE A 90 -6.86 13.16 9.23
N ALA A 91 -6.61 13.25 10.54
CA ALA A 91 -5.48 12.61 11.19
C ALA A 91 -5.53 11.08 11.04
N ILE A 92 -6.70 10.47 11.30
CA ILE A 92 -6.83 9.00 11.20
C ILE A 92 -6.62 8.50 9.79
N ARG A 93 -7.10 9.26 8.79
CA ARG A 93 -6.89 8.92 7.38
C ARG A 93 -5.39 8.86 7.07
N ILE A 94 -4.65 9.92 7.39
CA ILE A 94 -3.21 10.01 7.09
C ILE A 94 -2.45 8.89 7.78
N LEU A 95 -2.74 8.65 9.06
CA LEU A 95 -2.07 7.60 9.82
C LEU A 95 -2.36 6.21 9.27
N PHE A 96 -3.62 5.93 8.89
CA PHE A 96 -3.98 4.67 8.27
C PHE A 96 -3.32 4.48 6.91
N GLU A 97 -3.33 5.50 6.05
CA GLU A 97 -2.70 5.43 4.73
C GLU A 97 -1.20 5.11 4.87
N SER A 98 -0.50 5.78 5.78
CA SER A 98 0.91 5.49 6.08
C SER A 98 1.12 4.06 6.59
N TYR A 99 0.29 3.61 7.52
CA TYR A 99 0.32 2.24 8.03
C TYR A 99 0.10 1.21 6.90
N ASN A 100 -0.90 1.45 6.06
CA ASN A 100 -1.33 0.51 5.03
C ASN A 100 -0.30 0.40 3.91
N ILE A 101 0.36 1.50 3.53
CA ILE A 101 1.50 1.49 2.60
C ILE A 101 2.62 0.58 3.12
N GLN A 102 3.02 0.75 4.38
CA GLN A 102 4.07 -0.09 4.98
C GLN A 102 3.63 -1.56 5.05
N ARG A 103 2.36 -1.82 5.40
CA ARG A 103 1.82 -3.17 5.49
C ARG A 103 1.89 -3.89 4.14
N LEU A 104 1.42 -3.23 3.08
CA LEU A 104 1.41 -3.80 1.73
C LEU A 104 2.83 -4.02 1.19
N ASP A 105 3.75 -3.08 1.42
CA ASP A 105 5.17 -3.25 1.05
C ASP A 105 5.81 -4.46 1.75
N LEU A 106 5.57 -4.63 3.05
CA LEU A 106 6.06 -5.79 3.79
C LEU A 106 5.43 -7.10 3.32
N GLU A 107 4.12 -7.11 3.03
CA GLU A 107 3.43 -8.29 2.50
C GLU A 107 3.96 -8.67 1.12
N GLN A 108 4.24 -7.70 0.25
CA GLN A 108 4.86 -7.95 -1.05
C GLN A 108 6.25 -8.57 -0.89
N LYS A 109 7.12 -7.98 -0.07
CA LYS A 109 8.46 -8.53 0.19
C LYS A 109 8.43 -9.94 0.79
N ILE A 110 7.43 -10.24 1.63
CA ILE A 110 7.24 -11.59 2.15
C ILE A 110 6.84 -12.55 1.02
N HIS A 111 5.93 -12.16 0.12
CA HIS A 111 5.57 -12.99 -1.03
C HIS A 111 6.76 -13.22 -1.96
N ASP A 112 7.52 -12.18 -2.29
CA ASP A 112 8.72 -12.31 -3.13
C ASP A 112 9.72 -13.31 -2.52
N ARG A 113 9.94 -13.22 -1.19
CA ARG A 113 10.82 -14.18 -0.49
C ARG A 113 10.24 -15.60 -0.46
N LEU A 114 8.92 -15.76 -0.37
CA LEU A 114 8.27 -17.07 -0.43
C LEU A 114 8.47 -17.71 -1.81
N ASP A 115 8.39 -16.93 -2.88
CA ASP A 115 8.65 -17.38 -4.25
C ASP A 115 10.12 -17.81 -4.41
N ASP A 116 11.08 -17.01 -3.90
CA ASP A 116 12.50 -17.38 -3.89
C ASP A 116 12.75 -18.71 -3.15
N LEU A 117 12.07 -18.91 -2.01
CA LEU A 117 12.20 -20.12 -1.22
C LEU A 117 11.72 -21.36 -1.97
N ASP A 118 10.71 -21.23 -2.84
CA ASP A 118 10.24 -22.35 -3.66
C ASP A 118 11.31 -22.82 -4.64
N PHE A 119 12.06 -21.90 -5.25
CA PHE A 119 13.21 -22.25 -6.07
C PHE A 119 14.35 -22.86 -5.26
N LEU A 120 14.69 -22.24 -4.12
CA LEU A 120 15.77 -22.73 -3.26
C LEU A 120 15.50 -24.15 -2.74
N ILE A 121 14.26 -24.44 -2.30
CA ILE A 121 13.86 -25.76 -1.82
C ILE A 121 13.94 -26.80 -2.94
N ALA A 122 13.53 -26.45 -4.16
CA ALA A 122 13.56 -27.36 -5.31
C ALA A 122 14.98 -27.73 -5.75
N ASP A 123 15.95 -26.85 -5.51
CA ASP A 123 17.37 -27.07 -5.81
C ASP A 123 18.08 -27.95 -4.77
N GLN A 124 17.50 -28.13 -3.57
CA GLN A 124 18.12 -28.94 -2.52
C GLN A 124 17.85 -30.44 -2.69
N GLU A 125 18.81 -31.26 -2.24
CA GLU A 125 18.55 -32.68 -2.00
C GLU A 125 17.41 -32.85 -1.00
N ARG A 126 16.55 -33.86 -1.25
CA ARG A 126 15.43 -34.20 -0.39
C ARG A 126 15.92 -34.47 1.05
N ASP A 127 15.23 -33.87 2.02
CA ASP A 127 15.51 -34.02 3.45
C ASP A 127 16.89 -33.55 3.93
N SER A 128 17.66 -32.88 3.07
CA SER A 128 18.89 -32.18 3.46
C SER A 128 18.61 -31.13 4.54
N SER A 129 19.67 -30.77 5.28
CA SER A 129 19.61 -29.72 6.30
C SER A 129 19.12 -28.39 5.68
N CYS A 130 19.64 -28.00 4.51
CA CYS A 130 19.19 -26.82 3.79
C CYS A 130 17.74 -26.91 3.29
N SER A 131 17.29 -28.07 2.80
CA SER A 131 15.88 -28.25 2.42
C SER A 131 14.95 -28.00 3.61
N LYS A 132 15.26 -28.58 4.78
CA LYS A 132 14.50 -28.36 6.02
C LYS A 132 14.59 -26.92 6.52
N PHE A 133 15.75 -26.30 6.39
CA PHE A 133 15.97 -24.90 6.78
C PHE A 133 15.08 -23.95 5.98
N TYR A 134 15.09 -24.06 4.64
CA TYR A 134 14.26 -23.22 3.78
C TYR A 134 12.76 -23.51 3.94
N GLN A 135 12.35 -24.77 4.15
CA GLN A 135 10.96 -25.10 4.50
C GLN A 135 10.51 -24.42 5.80
N GLN A 136 11.37 -24.36 6.82
CA GLN A 136 11.07 -23.63 8.05
C GLN A 136 10.95 -22.12 7.82
N GLN A 137 11.82 -21.53 6.99
CA GLN A 137 11.70 -20.12 6.61
C GLN A 137 10.34 -19.85 5.96
N LYS A 138 9.96 -20.70 4.99
CA LYS A 138 8.69 -20.59 4.27
C LYS A 138 7.50 -20.58 5.23
N PHE A 139 7.43 -21.59 6.13
CA PHE A 139 6.38 -21.69 7.14
C PHE A 139 6.31 -20.48 8.07
N ARG A 140 7.47 -19.94 8.50
CA ARG A 140 7.52 -18.76 9.38
C ARG A 140 7.02 -17.50 8.66
N LEU A 141 7.35 -17.34 7.37
CA LEU A 141 6.94 -16.21 6.54
C LEU A 141 5.45 -16.24 6.19
N GLU A 142 4.89 -17.41 5.85
CA GLU A 142 3.44 -17.58 5.64
C GLU A 142 2.63 -17.16 6.87
N LYS A 143 3.13 -17.50 8.07
CA LYS A 143 2.51 -17.03 9.33
C LYS A 143 2.70 -15.55 9.58
N ALA A 144 3.83 -14.98 9.15
CA ALA A 144 4.16 -13.57 9.35
C ALA A 144 3.17 -12.62 8.64
N LEU A 145 2.57 -13.04 7.52
CA LEU A 145 1.56 -12.25 6.77
C LEU A 145 0.39 -11.76 7.65
N LYS A 146 0.06 -12.47 8.73
CA LYS A 146 -1.04 -12.11 9.65
C LYS A 146 -0.61 -11.27 10.85
N LEU A 147 0.69 -11.02 11.02
CA LEU A 147 1.23 -10.30 12.17
C LEU A 147 1.20 -8.78 11.98
N ASP A 148 1.49 -8.03 13.04
CA ASP A 148 1.66 -6.58 12.99
C ASP A 148 2.88 -6.20 12.11
N ASN A 149 2.92 -4.99 11.55
CA ASN A 149 4.00 -4.54 10.65
C ASN A 149 5.41 -4.73 11.24
N SER A 150 5.59 -4.40 12.52
CA SER A 150 6.89 -4.56 13.20
C SER A 150 7.33 -6.03 13.27
N LYS A 151 6.39 -6.95 13.45
CA LYS A 151 6.67 -8.39 13.49
C LYS A 151 6.87 -8.96 12.09
N LYS A 152 6.15 -8.46 11.08
CA LYS A 152 6.40 -8.78 9.67
C LYS A 152 7.84 -8.45 9.29
N GLU A 153 8.27 -7.22 9.58
CA GLU A 153 9.63 -6.75 9.29
C GLU A 153 10.69 -7.60 10.00
N ALA A 154 10.51 -7.87 11.30
CA ALA A 154 11.42 -8.73 12.06
C ALA A 154 11.50 -10.15 11.48
N LYS A 155 10.35 -10.75 11.12
CA LYS A 155 10.30 -12.10 10.54
C LYS A 155 10.86 -12.14 9.13
N LEU A 156 10.63 -11.13 8.32
CA LEU A 156 11.25 -11.01 7.00
C LEU A 156 12.77 -11.00 7.16
N LYS A 157 13.32 -10.14 8.03
CA LYS A 157 14.76 -10.07 8.29
C LYS A 157 15.35 -11.41 8.78
N GLU A 158 14.69 -12.07 9.73
CA GLU A 158 15.12 -13.37 10.28
C GLU A 158 15.15 -14.47 9.21
N ASN A 159 14.24 -14.43 8.24
CA ASN A 159 14.04 -15.48 7.23
C ASN A 159 14.48 -15.05 5.82
N SER A 160 15.38 -14.06 5.73
CA SER A 160 16.03 -13.64 4.48
C SER A 160 17.47 -14.13 4.36
N ILE A 161 17.91 -15.01 5.27
CA ILE A 161 19.27 -15.55 5.29
C ILE A 161 19.38 -16.82 4.43
N THR A 162 20.53 -17.02 3.82
CA THR A 162 20.89 -18.26 3.13
C THR A 162 21.13 -19.38 4.14
N CYS A 163 20.94 -20.63 3.73
CA CYS A 163 21.32 -21.79 4.53
C CYS A 163 22.82 -21.71 4.88
N PRO A 164 23.20 -21.94 6.15
CA PRO A 164 24.59 -21.85 6.58
C PRO A 164 25.44 -23.07 6.23
N ASP A 165 24.84 -24.18 5.76
CA ASP A 165 25.63 -25.32 5.31
C ASP A 165 26.22 -24.97 3.93
N SER A 166 27.45 -24.45 3.95
CA SER A 166 28.40 -24.81 2.91
C SER A 166 28.59 -26.31 3.03
N ASP A 167 28.35 -27.04 1.96
CA ASP A 167 29.14 -28.23 1.76
C ASP A 167 30.60 -27.73 1.63
N ASP A 168 31.29 -27.59 2.77
CA ASP A 168 32.73 -27.78 2.81
C ASP A 168 32.92 -29.28 2.51
N TYR A 169 32.76 -29.64 1.23
CA TYR A 169 33.54 -30.72 0.69
C TYR A 169 34.98 -30.25 0.85
N ASP A 170 35.60 -30.64 1.97
CA ASP A 170 37.02 -30.95 1.96
C ASP A 170 37.19 -31.94 0.80
N GLU A 171 37.44 -31.42 -0.41
CA GLU A 171 38.09 -32.16 -1.48
C GLU A 171 39.47 -32.50 -0.92
N ASP A 172 39.52 -33.50 -0.02
CA ASP A 172 40.68 -34.35 0.17
C ASP A 172 40.95 -34.92 -1.22
N CYS A 173 41.79 -34.19 -1.96
CA CYS A 173 42.38 -34.65 -3.18
C CYS A 173 43.12 -35.93 -2.82
N ASP A 174 42.52 -37.08 -3.15
CA ASP A 174 43.17 -38.37 -3.16
C ASP A 174 44.46 -38.24 -4.00
N ILE A 175 45.57 -37.94 -3.34
CA ILE A 175 46.90 -38.16 -3.90
C ILE A 175 47.04 -39.67 -3.99
N PHE A 176 46.73 -40.22 -5.16
CA PHE A 176 47.23 -41.53 -5.57
C PHE A 176 48.76 -41.45 -5.58
N GLU A 177 49.37 -41.76 -4.45
CA GLU A 177 50.81 -42.04 -4.35
C GLU A 177 51.05 -43.40 -5.02
N ASP A 178 51.33 -43.35 -6.32
CA ASP A 178 51.83 -44.46 -7.11
C ASP A 178 53.20 -44.86 -6.53
N TYR A 179 53.24 -45.84 -5.63
CA TYR A 179 54.48 -46.49 -5.22
C TYR A 179 54.73 -47.72 -6.11
N GLU A 180 55.58 -47.53 -7.12
CA GLU A 180 56.40 -48.58 -7.73
C GLU A 180 57.45 -49.04 -6.71
N TRP A 181 57.37 -50.29 -6.22
CA TRP A 181 58.50 -51.14 -5.80
C TRP A 181 58.16 -52.63 -5.99
#